data_AF-A0A258X9F4-F1
#
_entry.id   AF-A0A258X9F4-F1
#
_cell.length_a   1.000
_cell.length_b   1.000
_cell.length_c   1.000
_cell.angle_alpha   90.00
_cell.angle_beta   90.00
_cell.angle_gamma   90.00
#
_symmetry.space_group_name_H-M   'P 1'
#
loop_
_entity.id
_entity.type
_entity.pdbx_description
1 polymer ?
#
loop_
_entity_poly.entity_id
_entity_poly.type
_entity_poly.pdbx_seq_one_letter_code
_entity_poly.pdbx_strand_id
1 'polypeptide(L)' 'MIVFTAIDLKGGQVVRLAEGDMDRATVYGDNPAHQATLFAQAGSQFL' A
#
# COMPACT_ATOMS: atom_id res chain seq x y z
N MET A 1 1.35 -8.54 20.17
CA MET A 1 0.66 -8.58 18.87
C MET A 1 1.39 -7.60 17.95
N ILE A 2 1.75 -8.00 16.73
CA ILE A 2 2.43 -7.15 15.74
C ILE A 2 1.45 -6.87 14.60
N VAL A 3 1.42 -5.62 14.11
CA VAL A 3 0.61 -5.21 12.95
C VAL A 3 1.53 -5.07 11.74
N PHE A 4 1.15 -5.67 10.63
CA PHE A 4 1.86 -5.55 9.35
C PHE A 4 1.02 -4.68 8.41
N THR A 5 1.49 -3.46 8.15
CA THR A 5 0.90 -2.58 7.14
C THR A 5 1.22 -3.11 5.74
N ALA A 6 0.29 -2.98 4.79
CA ALA A 6 0.47 -3.51 3.44
C ALA A 6 0.29 -2.42 2.37
N ILE A 7 1.13 -2.48 1.33
CA ILE A 7 1.06 -1.64 0.13
C ILE A 7 0.99 -2.58 -1.07
N ASP A 8 -0.12 -2.55 -1.81
CA ASP A 8 -0.23 -3.31 -3.06
C ASP A 8 0.22 -2.42 -4.22
N LEU A 9 0.99 -2.99 -5.15
CA LEU A 9 1.56 -2.27 -6.30
C LEU A 9 0.99 -2.78 -7.62
N LYS A 10 0.55 -1.87 -8.48
CA LYS A 10 0.17 -2.16 -9.88
C LYS A 10 0.65 -1.03 -10.78
N GLY A 11 1.52 -1.34 -11.75
CA GLY A 11 2.02 -0.35 -12.70
C GLY A 11 2.75 0.85 -12.07
N GLY A 12 3.41 0.64 -10.92
CA GLY A 12 4.08 1.71 -10.16
C GLY A 12 3.16 2.49 -9.22
N GLN A 13 1.85 2.24 -9.24
CA GLN A 13 0.87 2.91 -8.38
C GLN A 13 0.60 2.11 -7.09
N VAL A 14 0.26 2.83 -6.03
CA VAL A 14 -0.30 2.27 -4.79
C VAL A 14 -1.78 2.01 -5.01
N VAL A 15 -2.18 0.75 -4.90
CA VAL A 15 -3.56 0.32 -5.15
C VAL A 15 -4.14 -0.53 -4.02
N ARG A 16 -5.44 -0.78 -4.08
CA ARG A 16 -6.08 -1.93 -3.44
C ARG A 16 -7.03 -2.57 -4.44
N LEU A 17 -6.99 -3.90 -4.54
CA LEU A 17 -7.93 -4.66 -5.36
C LEU A 17 -9.15 -5.07 -4.54
N ALA A 18 -10.35 -4.89 -5.08
CA ALA A 18 -11.54 -5.49 -4.48
C ALA A 18 -11.49 -7.01 -4.70
N GLU A 19 -11.39 -7.79 -3.61
CA GLU A 19 -11.37 -9.27 -3.65
C GLU A 19 -10.25 -9.85 -4.54
N GLY A 20 -9.17 -9.09 -4.78
CA GLY A 20 -8.07 -9.51 -5.65
C GLY A 20 -8.32 -9.32 -7.15
N ASP A 21 -9.46 -8.74 -7.55
CA ASP A 21 -9.76 -8.48 -8.96
C ASP A 21 -8.93 -7.29 -9.50
N MET A 22 -8.06 -7.59 -10.47
CA MET A 22 -7.16 -6.62 -11.10
C MET A 22 -7.91 -5.49 -11.80
N ASP A 23 -9.11 -5.72 -12.31
CA ASP A 23 -9.90 -4.71 -13.01
C ASP A 23 -10.66 -3.79 -12.03
N ARG A 24 -10.75 -4.19 -10.76
CA ARG A 24 -11.40 -3.44 -9.68
C ARG A 24 -10.37 -2.84 -8.71
N ALA A 25 -9.37 -2.17 -9.27
CA ALA A 25 -8.34 -1.47 -8.52
C ALA A 25 -8.79 -0.06 -8.11
N THR A 26 -8.63 0.29 -6.83
CA THR A 26 -8.67 1.68 -6.36
C THR A 26 -7.25 2.21 -6.26
N VAL A 27 -6.95 3.34 -6.89
CA VAL A 27 -5.64 4.01 -6.84
C VAL A 27 -5.60 5.01 -5.68
N TYR A 28 -4.59 4.90 -4.82
CA TYR A 28 -4.37 5.80 -3.69
C TYR A 28 -3.20 6.77 -3.91
N GLY A 29 -2.30 6.47 -4.84
CA GLY A 29 -1.16 7.33 -5.17
C GLY A 29 -0.22 6.69 -6.19
N ASP A 30 0.79 7.45 -6.59
CA ASP A 30 1.78 7.10 -7.61
C ASP A 30 3.22 6.98 -7.06
N ASN A 31 3.40 7.20 -5.75
CA ASN A 31 4.69 7.10 -5.09
C ASN A 31 4.68 6.07 -3.95
N PRO A 32 5.01 4.80 -4.24
CA PRO A 32 5.09 3.73 -3.25
C PRO A 32 6.05 4.02 -2.08
N ALA A 33 7.19 4.63 -2.37
CA ALA A 33 8.19 4.95 -1.35
C ALA A 33 7.67 6.02 -0.37
N HIS A 34 6.90 6.98 -0.86
CA HIS A 34 6.22 7.95 -0.01
C HIS A 34 5.18 7.28 0.90
N GLN A 35 4.36 6.36 0.37
CA GLN A 35 3.39 5.61 1.20
C GLN A 35 4.08 4.77 2.29
N ALA A 36 5.19 4.10 1.95
CA ALA A 36 5.99 3.36 2.92
C ALA A 36 6.55 4.26 4.02
N THR A 37 7.02 5.47 3.64
CA THR A 37 7.52 6.48 4.59
C THR A 37 6.43 6.92 5.56
N LEU A 38 5.19 7.15 5.08
CA LEU A 38 4.06 7.51 5.95
C LEU A 38 3.74 6.41 6.98
N PHE A 39 3.80 5.13 6.58
CA PHE A 39 3.61 4.03 7.53
C PHE A 39 4.73 3.93 8.57
N ALA A 40 5.99 4.13 8.17
CA ALA A 40 7.10 4.20 9.11
C ALA A 40 6.96 5.37 10.10
N GLN A 41 6.58 6.56 9.61
CA GLN A 41 6.32 7.74 10.44
C GLN A 41 5.15 7.54 11.40
N ALA A 42 4.15 6.75 11.02
CA ALA A 42 3.03 6.36 11.88
C ALA A 42 3.39 5.26 12.89
N GLY A 43 4.64 4.78 12.92
CA GLY A 43 5.14 3.81 13.89
C GLY A 43 5.14 2.36 13.42
N SER A 44 4.89 2.09 12.14
CA SER A 44 5.04 0.72 11.62
C SER A 44 6.51 0.30 11.63
N GLN A 45 6.78 -0.90 12.15
CA GLN A 45 8.12 -1.49 12.18
C GLN A 45 8.38 -2.43 10.99
N PHE A 46 7.32 -2.80 10.26
CA PHE A 46 7.37 -3.77 9.18
C PHE A 46 6.48 -3.33 8.00
N LEU A 47 6.84 -3.78 6.80
CA LEU A 47 6.11 -3.53 5.56
C LEU A 47 6.10 -4.79 4.70
#